data_AF-A0A9D1HBW5-F1
#
_entry.id   AF-A0A9D1HBW5-F1
#
_cell.length_a   1.000
_cell.length_b   1.000
_cell.length_c   1.000
_cell.angle_alpha   90.00
_cell.angle_beta   90.00
_cell.angle_gamma   90.00
#
_symmetry.space_group_name_H-M   'P 1'
#
loop_
_entity.id
_entity.type
_entity.pdbx_description
1 polymer ?
#
loop_
_entity_poly.entity_id
_entity_poly.type
_entity_poly.pdbx_seq_one_letter_code
_entity_poly.pdbx_strand_id
1 'polypeptide(L)'
;IASLINKNEDHALKKEYPLVILMIGINGGGKTTSIGKIAHKLKEDGKTVMLAAADTFRAAAAEQLDIWGKRVGVNVIKHKEGADPSAVIYDAIQSAKAKNIDVLICDTAGRLQNKKNLMDELNKMNKIIGREYPEAARENLLVLDATTGKNAISQVKEFGEAADITGIILTKLDGTAKGGIVVTVADEFDMPVKFIGVGEGIDDLKEFDPMEFAKGIFNE
;
A
#
# COMPACT_ATOMS: atom_id res chain seq x y z
N ILE A 1 -18.57 8.53 10.91
CA ILE A 1 -19.05 8.98 9.59
C ILE A 1 -19.17 10.50 9.54
N ALA A 2 -19.97 11.15 10.41
CA ALA A 2 -19.98 12.61 10.49
C ALA A 2 -18.61 13.20 10.87
N SER A 3 -17.81 12.49 11.67
CA SER A 3 -16.40 12.79 11.95
C SER A 3 -15.54 12.74 10.67
N LEU A 4 -15.56 11.62 9.94
CA LEU A 4 -14.85 11.42 8.68
C LEU A 4 -15.15 12.48 7.60
N ILE A 5 -16.40 12.93 7.52
CA ILE A 5 -16.81 13.98 6.56
C ILE A 5 -16.29 15.36 6.98
N ASN A 6 -16.15 15.61 8.28
CA ASN A 6 -15.77 16.91 8.83
C ASN A 6 -14.27 17.06 9.06
N LYS A 7 -13.51 15.96 9.08
CA LYS A 7 -12.06 16.00 9.08
C LYS A 7 -11.60 16.32 7.66
N ASN A 8 -10.81 17.38 7.53
CA ASN A 8 -10.17 17.76 6.27
C ASN A 8 -8.95 16.84 6.01
N GLU A 9 -9.16 15.53 6.15
CA GLU A 9 -8.16 14.49 5.94
C GLU A 9 -7.85 14.40 4.44
N ASP A 10 -6.56 14.40 4.10
CA ASP A 10 -6.15 14.20 2.72
C ASP A 10 -6.31 12.71 2.37
N HIS A 11 -7.46 12.35 1.80
CA HIS A 11 -7.75 11.00 1.31
C HIS A 11 -7.13 10.72 -0.07
N ALA A 12 -6.63 11.75 -0.77
CA ALA A 12 -6.00 11.55 -2.06
C ALA A 12 -4.59 10.97 -1.88
N LEU A 13 -4.14 10.20 -2.86
CA LEU A 13 -2.72 9.91 -2.98
C LEU A 13 -1.96 11.22 -3.29
N LYS A 14 -0.81 11.41 -2.64
CA LYS A 14 0.09 12.54 -2.94
C LYS A 14 0.37 12.69 -4.44
N LYS A 15 0.45 13.94 -4.89
CA LYS A 15 0.66 14.31 -6.30
C LYS A 15 2.00 15.01 -6.53
N GLU A 16 2.84 15.12 -5.51
CA GLU A 16 4.23 15.52 -5.66
C GLU A 16 5.06 14.33 -6.16
N TYR A 17 5.88 14.57 -7.18
CA TYR A 17 6.75 13.57 -7.78
C TYR A 17 8.22 14.01 -7.69
N PRO A 18 9.16 13.08 -7.50
CA PRO A 18 8.96 11.63 -7.45
C PRO A 18 8.23 11.17 -6.18
N LEU A 19 7.43 10.10 -6.27
CA LEU A 19 6.66 9.53 -5.17
C LEU A 19 7.14 8.09 -4.89
N VAL A 20 7.42 7.78 -3.63
CA VAL A 20 7.69 6.41 -3.19
C VAL A 20 6.56 5.90 -2.30
N ILE A 21 5.91 4.83 -2.74
CA ILE A 21 4.82 4.15 -2.02
C ILE A 21 5.37 2.85 -1.41
N LEU A 22 5.39 2.74 -0.09
CA LEU A 22 5.73 1.51 0.64
C LEU A 22 4.45 0.79 1.06
N MET A 23 4.25 -0.43 0.58
CA MET A 23 3.01 -1.19 0.78
C MET A 23 3.15 -2.16 1.93
N ILE A 24 2.39 -1.95 3.00
CA ILE A 24 2.54 -2.61 4.29
C ILE A 24 1.27 -3.40 4.62
N GLY A 25 1.40 -4.45 5.41
CA GLY A 25 0.27 -5.24 5.88
C GLY A 25 0.52 -6.74 5.75
N ILE A 26 -0.51 -7.52 6.04
CA ILE A 26 -0.36 -8.97 6.21
C ILE A 26 -0.43 -9.74 4.89
N ASN A 27 0.03 -10.98 4.90
CA ASN A 27 -0.18 -11.88 3.79
C ASN A 27 -1.68 -12.17 3.60
N GLY A 28 -2.15 -12.23 2.35
CA GLY A 28 -3.57 -12.44 2.03
C GLY A 28 -4.45 -11.19 2.17
N GLY A 29 -3.91 -10.07 2.65
CA GLY A 29 -4.61 -8.78 2.77
C GLY A 29 -4.74 -7.98 1.47
N GLY A 30 -4.21 -8.49 0.35
CA GLY A 30 -4.39 -7.84 -0.96
C GLY A 30 -3.29 -6.85 -1.38
N LYS A 31 -2.11 -6.84 -0.73
CA LYS A 31 -0.98 -5.93 -1.06
C LYS A 31 -0.56 -5.97 -2.53
N THR A 32 -0.07 -7.12 -2.99
CA THR A 32 0.45 -7.29 -4.36
C THR A 32 -0.62 -7.00 -5.42
N THR A 33 -1.89 -7.38 -5.17
CA THR A 33 -3.02 -7.01 -6.03
C THR A 33 -3.23 -5.49 -6.05
N SER A 34 -3.23 -4.84 -4.89
CA SER A 34 -3.39 -3.38 -4.79
C SER A 34 -2.26 -2.64 -5.51
N ILE A 35 -1.02 -3.14 -5.42
CA ILE A 35 0.12 -2.59 -6.18
C ILE A 35 -0.16 -2.60 -7.68
N GLY A 36 -0.62 -3.73 -8.21
CA GLY A 36 -0.95 -3.87 -9.62
C GLY A 36 -2.03 -2.88 -10.07
N LYS A 37 -3.09 -2.73 -9.27
CA LYS A 37 -4.19 -1.79 -9.58
C LYS A 37 -3.77 -0.32 -9.47
N ILE A 38 -3.00 0.05 -8.44
CA ILE A 38 -2.43 1.41 -8.29
C ILE A 38 -1.50 1.73 -9.46
N ALA A 39 -0.62 0.79 -9.83
CA ALA A 39 0.28 0.96 -10.96
C ALA A 39 -0.48 1.13 -12.28
N HIS A 40 -1.57 0.39 -12.48
CA HIS A 40 -2.43 0.54 -13.64
C HIS A 40 -3.04 1.95 -13.71
N LYS A 41 -3.72 2.37 -12.64
CA LYS A 41 -4.36 3.68 -12.55
C LYS A 41 -3.36 4.83 -12.77
N LEU A 42 -2.20 4.80 -12.11
CA LEU A 42 -1.17 5.83 -12.29
C LEU A 42 -0.63 5.87 -13.73
N LYS A 43 -0.55 4.72 -14.41
CA LYS A 43 -0.14 4.67 -15.81
C LYS A 43 -1.21 5.27 -16.73
N GLU A 44 -2.49 5.02 -16.45
CA GLU A 44 -3.60 5.66 -17.17
C GLU A 44 -3.62 7.17 -16.96
N ASP A 45 -3.23 7.63 -15.76
CA ASP A 45 -3.00 9.04 -15.43
C ASP A 45 -1.70 9.62 -16.05
N GLY A 46 -1.03 8.86 -16.92
CA GLY A 46 0.15 9.28 -17.69
C GLY A 46 1.46 9.28 -16.91
N LYS A 47 1.52 8.66 -15.71
CA LYS A 47 2.73 8.59 -14.88
C LYS A 47 3.61 7.41 -15.27
N THR A 48 4.92 7.62 -15.17
CA THR A 48 5.90 6.54 -15.25
C THR A 48 5.99 5.82 -13.90
N VAL A 49 5.88 4.48 -13.93
CA VAL A 49 5.80 3.65 -12.72
C VAL A 49 6.85 2.56 -12.74
N MET A 50 7.46 2.29 -11.58
CA MET A 50 8.35 1.16 -11.33
C MET A 50 7.92 0.42 -10.06
N LEU A 51 8.09 -0.90 -10.05
CA LEU A 51 7.77 -1.75 -8.91
C LEU A 51 9.05 -2.31 -8.28
N ALA A 52 9.06 -2.49 -6.96
CA ALA A 52 10.12 -3.18 -6.22
C ALA A 52 9.57 -4.40 -5.48
N ALA A 53 10.12 -5.58 -5.75
CA ALA A 53 9.73 -6.85 -5.14
C ALA A 53 10.52 -7.11 -3.84
N ALA A 54 10.20 -6.37 -2.77
CA ALA A 54 10.88 -6.51 -1.48
C ALA A 54 10.22 -7.55 -0.54
N ASP A 55 9.16 -8.27 -0.94
CA ASP A 55 8.78 -9.56 -0.32
C ASP A 55 9.74 -10.68 -0.79
N THR A 56 11.00 -10.60 -0.34
CA THR A 56 12.08 -11.50 -0.79
C THR A 56 12.01 -12.89 -0.16
N PHE A 57 11.16 -13.09 0.85
CA PHE A 57 10.97 -14.37 1.54
C PHE A 57 10.03 -15.33 0.80
N ARG A 58 9.38 -14.87 -0.27
CA ARG A 58 8.42 -15.66 -1.02
C ARG A 58 8.74 -15.50 -2.50
N ALA A 59 9.41 -16.49 -3.08
CA ALA A 59 9.63 -16.52 -4.54
C ALA A 59 8.33 -16.26 -5.32
N ALA A 60 7.22 -16.89 -4.92
CA ALA A 60 5.92 -16.70 -5.53
C ALA A 60 5.38 -15.26 -5.44
N ALA A 61 5.75 -14.48 -4.42
CA ALA A 61 5.33 -13.09 -4.30
C ALA A 61 6.04 -12.21 -5.34
N ALA A 62 7.35 -12.40 -5.50
CA ALA A 62 8.13 -11.70 -6.53
C ALA A 62 7.66 -12.08 -7.95
N GLU A 63 7.33 -13.35 -8.19
CA GLU A 63 6.73 -13.81 -9.46
C GLU A 63 5.34 -13.20 -9.70
N GLN A 64 4.48 -13.16 -8.68
CA GLN A 64 3.17 -12.53 -8.77
C GLN A 64 3.28 -11.03 -9.09
N LEU A 65 4.23 -10.33 -8.47
CA LEU A 65 4.48 -8.92 -8.78
C LEU A 65 5.03 -8.74 -10.19
N ASP A 66 5.87 -9.65 -10.68
CA ASP A 66 6.37 -9.65 -12.06
C ASP A 66 5.27 -9.85 -13.09
N ILE A 67 4.29 -10.72 -12.80
CA ILE A 67 3.09 -10.91 -13.62
C ILE A 67 2.28 -9.62 -13.68
N TRP A 68 2.07 -8.94 -12.54
CA TRP A 68 1.42 -7.64 -12.49
C TRP A 68 2.20 -6.58 -13.29
N GLY A 69 3.52 -6.54 -13.13
CA GLY A 69 4.40 -5.64 -13.88
C GLY A 69 4.25 -5.83 -15.38
N LYS A 70 4.25 -7.08 -15.87
CA LYS A 70 4.01 -7.40 -17.29
C LYS A 70 2.61 -7.03 -17.75
N ARG A 71 1.58 -7.32 -16.95
CA ARG A 71 0.17 -7.00 -17.26
C ARG A 71 -0.05 -5.50 -17.41
N VAL A 72 0.54 -4.70 -16.53
CA VAL A 72 0.43 -3.24 -16.54
C VAL A 72 1.45 -2.62 -17.51
N GLY A 73 2.52 -3.33 -17.86
CA GLY A 73 3.61 -2.84 -18.71
C GLY A 73 4.54 -1.87 -17.96
N VAL A 74 4.98 -2.25 -16.76
CA VAL A 74 5.91 -1.51 -15.89
C VAL A 74 7.07 -2.42 -15.47
N ASN A 75 8.23 -1.82 -15.19
CA ASN A 75 9.41 -2.58 -14.80
C ASN A 75 9.34 -3.00 -13.32
N VAL A 76 9.83 -4.22 -13.03
CA VAL A 76 9.91 -4.75 -11.67
C VAL A 76 11.37 -5.00 -11.30
N ILE A 77 11.85 -4.35 -10.25
CA ILE A 77 13.17 -4.60 -9.64
C ILE A 77 13.01 -5.71 -8.62
N LYS A 78 13.80 -6.78 -8.76
CA LYS A 78 13.75 -7.96 -7.90
C LYS A 78 15.12 -8.61 -7.78
N HIS A 79 15.38 -9.19 -6.62
CA HIS A 79 16.57 -10.02 -6.37
C HIS A 79 16.19 -11.50 -6.26
N LYS A 80 17.18 -12.35 -5.99
CA LYS A 80 16.97 -13.76 -5.66
C LYS A 80 16.19 -13.90 -4.35
N GLU A 81 15.51 -15.04 -4.20
CA GLU A 81 14.84 -15.41 -2.94
C GLU A 81 15.83 -15.37 -1.75
N GLY A 82 15.34 -14.85 -0.62
CA GLY A 82 16.14 -14.68 0.60
C GLY A 82 17.14 -13.51 0.57
N ALA A 83 17.12 -12.67 -0.48
CA ALA A 83 17.90 -11.43 -0.49
C ALA A 83 17.39 -10.44 0.57
N ASP A 84 18.24 -9.51 0.99
CA ASP A 84 17.85 -8.42 1.89
C ASP A 84 16.79 -7.52 1.21
N PRO A 85 15.56 -7.40 1.75
CA PRO A 85 14.51 -6.52 1.21
C PRO A 85 15.01 -5.08 1.01
N SER A 86 15.82 -4.60 1.96
CA SER A 86 16.39 -3.26 1.93
C SER A 86 17.36 -3.03 0.76
N ALA A 87 18.04 -4.08 0.29
CA ALA A 87 18.89 -3.99 -0.89
C ALA A 87 18.05 -3.85 -2.16
N VAL A 88 16.91 -4.55 -2.26
CA VAL A 88 15.97 -4.40 -3.38
C VAL A 88 15.44 -2.96 -3.44
N ILE A 89 15.06 -2.39 -2.29
CA ILE A 89 14.60 -1.00 -2.20
C ILE A 89 15.69 -0.02 -2.65
N TYR A 90 16.92 -0.19 -2.17
CA TYR A 90 18.05 0.65 -2.57
C TYR A 90 18.24 0.64 -4.09
N ASP A 91 18.34 -0.54 -4.71
CA ASP A 91 18.56 -0.65 -6.15
C ASP A 91 17.37 -0.13 -6.96
N ALA A 92 16.15 -0.30 -6.45
CA ALA A 92 14.96 0.26 -7.07
C ALA A 92 14.96 1.81 -7.04
N ILE A 93 15.39 2.42 -5.93
CA ILE A 93 15.56 3.87 -5.84
C ILE A 93 16.60 4.35 -6.87
N GLN A 94 17.76 3.69 -6.94
CA GLN A 94 18.80 4.07 -7.91
C GLN A 94 18.28 3.96 -9.36
N SER A 95 17.54 2.88 -9.69
CA SER A 95 16.96 2.71 -11.02
C SER A 95 15.86 3.75 -11.32
N ALA A 96 15.02 4.07 -10.33
CA ALA A 96 13.98 5.09 -10.45
C ALA A 96 14.58 6.47 -10.72
N LYS A 97 15.62 6.85 -9.97
CA LYS A 97 16.37 8.11 -10.17
C LYS A 97 17.00 8.17 -11.57
N ALA A 98 17.72 7.12 -11.97
CA ALA A 98 18.41 7.09 -13.26
C ALA A 98 17.45 7.18 -14.46
N LYS A 99 16.21 6.73 -14.29
CA LYS A 99 15.18 6.71 -15.35
C LYS A 99 14.14 7.82 -15.21
N ASN A 100 14.29 8.73 -14.24
CA ASN A 100 13.32 9.78 -13.91
C ASN A 100 11.89 9.23 -13.75
N ILE A 101 11.74 8.15 -12.98
CA ILE A 101 10.45 7.53 -12.71
C ILE A 101 9.64 8.41 -11.75
N ASP A 102 8.39 8.69 -12.11
CA ASP A 102 7.47 9.48 -11.29
C ASP A 102 7.09 8.73 -10.01
N VAL A 103 6.76 7.43 -10.10
CA VAL A 103 6.29 6.64 -8.95
C VAL A 103 7.02 5.31 -8.81
N LEU A 104 7.60 5.08 -7.63
CA LEU A 104 8.15 3.80 -7.21
C LEU A 104 7.22 3.14 -6.18
N ILE A 105 6.72 1.95 -6.46
CA ILE A 105 5.84 1.19 -5.55
C ILE A 105 6.57 -0.05 -5.05
N CYS A 106 6.68 -0.17 -3.73
CA CYS A 106 7.48 -1.19 -3.06
C CYS A 106 6.57 -2.22 -2.37
N ASP A 107 6.59 -3.48 -2.82
CA ASP A 107 5.94 -4.59 -2.13
C ASP A 107 6.80 -5.06 -0.95
N THR A 108 6.20 -5.38 0.18
CA THR A 108 6.92 -5.89 1.38
C THR A 108 6.36 -7.22 1.85
N ALA A 109 7.17 -7.94 2.64
CA ALA A 109 6.69 -9.10 3.36
C ALA A 109 5.54 -8.74 4.32
N GLY A 110 4.69 -9.72 4.66
CA GLY A 110 3.53 -9.56 5.55
C GLY A 110 3.35 -10.67 6.59
N ARG A 111 4.45 -11.28 7.04
CA ARG A 111 4.44 -12.44 7.95
C ARG A 111 4.36 -12.00 9.43
N LEU A 112 3.15 -11.78 9.95
CA LEU A 112 2.92 -11.37 11.34
C LEU A 112 3.37 -12.38 12.41
N GLN A 113 3.58 -13.65 12.10
CA GLN A 113 4.06 -14.64 13.08
C GLN A 113 5.49 -14.33 13.59
N ASN A 114 6.28 -13.57 12.82
CA ASN A 114 7.63 -13.13 13.18
C ASN A 114 7.68 -11.60 13.36
N LYS A 115 6.78 -11.06 14.20
CA LYS A 115 6.51 -9.62 14.33
C LYS A 115 7.77 -8.76 14.43
N LYS A 116 8.68 -9.07 15.35
CA LYS A 116 9.87 -8.25 15.60
C LYS A 116 10.73 -8.09 14.35
N ASN A 117 11.05 -9.19 13.67
CA ASN A 117 11.87 -9.15 12.46
C ASN A 117 11.19 -8.39 11.33
N LEU A 118 9.88 -8.58 11.15
CA LEU A 118 9.11 -7.84 10.15
C LEU A 118 9.13 -6.33 10.42
N MET A 119 8.94 -5.91 11.67
CA MET A 119 8.98 -4.49 12.03
C MET A 119 10.38 -3.88 11.86
N ASP A 120 11.43 -4.63 12.23
CA ASP A 120 12.82 -4.19 12.03
C ASP A 120 13.15 -4.01 10.54
N GLU A 121 12.68 -4.94 9.67
CA GLU A 121 12.84 -4.84 8.22
C GLU A 121 12.08 -3.66 7.62
N LEU A 122 10.83 -3.44 8.04
CA LEU A 122 10.02 -2.30 7.59
C LEU A 122 10.67 -0.97 7.99
N ASN A 123 11.13 -0.84 9.24
CA ASN A 123 11.81 0.35 9.74
C ASN A 123 13.12 0.59 8.97
N LYS A 124 13.90 -0.46 8.70
CA LYS A 124 15.13 -0.37 7.89
C LYS A 124 14.84 0.12 6.48
N MET A 125 13.81 -0.42 5.82
CA MET A 125 13.38 0.02 4.48
C MET A 125 12.93 1.49 4.50
N ASN A 126 12.11 1.90 5.48
CA ASN A 126 11.66 3.29 5.64
C ASN A 126 12.85 4.26 5.78
N LYS A 127 13.84 3.92 6.60
CA LYS A 127 15.08 4.70 6.78
C LYS A 127 15.90 4.80 5.51
N ILE A 128 16.02 3.71 4.75
CA ILE A 128 16.76 3.71 3.47
C ILE A 128 16.07 4.62 2.47
N ILE A 129 14.74 4.56 2.35
CA ILE A 129 14.03 5.46 1.43
C ILE A 129 14.25 6.93 1.82
N GLY A 130 14.13 7.26 3.11
CA GLY A 130 14.35 8.62 3.59
C GLY A 130 15.78 9.14 3.38
N ARG A 131 16.79 8.26 3.46
CA ARG A 131 18.20 8.61 3.25
C ARG A 131 18.57 8.73 1.78
N GLU A 132 18.11 7.78 0.95
CA GLU A 132 18.54 7.65 -0.43
C GLU A 132 17.65 8.42 -1.41
N TYR A 133 16.40 8.73 -1.04
CA TYR A 133 15.46 9.49 -1.87
C TYR A 133 14.77 10.63 -1.08
N PRO A 134 15.52 11.51 -0.40
CA PRO A 134 14.95 12.54 0.49
C PRO A 134 14.05 13.55 -0.24
N GLU A 135 14.22 13.74 -1.55
CA GLU A 135 13.41 14.60 -2.40
C GLU A 135 12.06 13.99 -2.79
N ALA A 136 11.87 12.67 -2.62
CA ALA A 136 10.63 12.02 -2.98
C ALA A 136 9.55 12.22 -1.93
N ALA A 137 8.32 12.47 -2.40
CA ALA A 137 7.14 12.32 -1.56
C ALA A 137 7.03 10.88 -1.05
N ARG A 138 6.47 10.72 0.14
CA ARG A 138 6.37 9.44 0.85
C ARG A 138 4.91 9.10 1.14
N GLU A 139 4.53 7.89 0.77
CA GLU A 139 3.30 7.24 1.19
C GLU A 139 3.63 5.85 1.74
N ASN A 140 3.32 5.60 3.00
CA ASN A 140 3.44 4.29 3.63
C ASN A 140 2.00 3.78 3.85
N LEU A 141 1.53 2.91 2.95
CA LEU A 141 0.13 2.52 2.88
C LEU A 141 -0.09 1.17 3.54
N LEU A 142 -0.91 1.14 4.59
CA LEU A 142 -1.30 -0.09 5.28
C LEU A 142 -2.53 -0.70 4.59
N VAL A 143 -2.36 -1.91 4.06
CA VAL A 143 -3.44 -2.66 3.43
C VAL A 143 -4.15 -3.54 4.46
N LEU A 144 -5.45 -3.30 4.63
CA LEU A 144 -6.32 -4.00 5.56
C LEU A 144 -7.44 -4.72 4.80
N ASP A 145 -7.74 -5.94 5.24
CA ASP A 145 -8.87 -6.71 4.74
C ASP A 145 -10.12 -6.34 5.55
N ALA A 146 -11.15 -5.81 4.88
CA ALA A 146 -12.38 -5.35 5.49
C ALA A 146 -13.16 -6.46 6.22
N THR A 147 -12.96 -7.72 5.86
CA THR A 147 -13.63 -8.86 6.49
C THR A 147 -13.11 -9.16 7.90
N THR A 148 -11.93 -8.63 8.26
CA THR A 148 -11.22 -8.96 9.51
C THR A 148 -11.76 -8.24 10.75
N GLY A 149 -12.61 -7.22 10.58
CA GLY A 149 -13.29 -6.52 11.68
C GLY A 149 -12.32 -5.99 12.74
N LYS A 150 -12.47 -6.41 14.00
CA LYS A 150 -11.64 -5.93 15.13
C LYS A 150 -10.15 -6.25 14.99
N ASN A 151 -9.77 -7.26 14.19
CA ASN A 151 -8.36 -7.59 13.94
C ASN A 151 -7.62 -6.52 13.11
N ALA A 152 -8.35 -5.62 12.45
CA ALA A 152 -7.76 -4.47 11.79
C ALA A 152 -7.15 -3.48 12.80
N ILE A 153 -7.77 -3.31 13.97
CA ILE A 153 -7.29 -2.41 15.04
C ILE A 153 -5.90 -2.82 15.52
N SER A 154 -5.71 -4.11 15.78
CA SER A 154 -4.41 -4.63 16.21
C SER A 154 -3.34 -4.41 15.14
N GLN A 155 -3.68 -4.56 13.85
CA GLN A 155 -2.73 -4.33 12.76
C GLN A 155 -2.32 -2.86 12.66
N VAL A 156 -3.27 -1.92 12.75
CA VAL A 156 -2.98 -0.49 12.72
C VAL A 156 -2.01 -0.11 13.84
N LYS A 157 -2.25 -0.58 15.07
CA LYS A 157 -1.34 -0.36 16.21
C LYS A 157 0.04 -0.97 15.96
N GLU A 158 0.08 -2.23 15.54
CA GLU A 158 1.34 -2.97 15.39
C GLU A 158 2.23 -2.41 14.26
N PHE A 159 1.65 -2.04 13.12
CA PHE A 159 2.40 -1.50 11.99
C PHE A 159 2.67 0.02 12.11
N GLY A 160 1.81 0.76 12.81
CA GLY A 160 1.96 2.19 13.04
C GLY A 160 3.30 2.55 13.67
N GLU A 161 3.78 1.74 14.62
CA GLU A 161 5.05 1.97 15.32
C GLU A 161 6.30 1.75 14.46
N ALA A 162 6.20 0.97 13.37
CA ALA A 162 7.36 0.49 12.62
C ALA A 162 7.69 1.31 11.36
N ALA A 163 6.69 1.94 10.76
CA ALA A 163 6.80 2.39 9.37
C ALA A 163 6.02 3.67 9.04
N ASP A 164 5.73 4.52 10.02
CA ASP A 164 5.12 5.85 9.82
C ASP A 164 3.97 5.84 8.81
N ILE A 165 2.91 5.09 9.12
CA ILE A 165 1.78 4.89 8.20
C ILE A 165 1.12 6.22 7.87
N THR A 166 0.97 6.51 6.57
CA THR A 166 0.40 7.76 6.06
C THR A 166 -1.01 7.59 5.51
N GLY A 167 -1.45 6.36 5.29
CA GLY A 167 -2.78 6.08 4.81
C GLY A 167 -3.12 4.60 4.78
N ILE A 168 -4.40 4.31 4.57
CA ILE A 168 -4.94 2.95 4.58
C ILE A 168 -5.54 2.61 3.22
N ILE A 169 -5.36 1.35 2.81
CA ILE A 169 -6.11 0.73 1.72
C ILE A 169 -7.01 -0.35 2.31
N LEU A 170 -8.31 -0.22 2.11
CA LEU A 170 -9.27 -1.26 2.50
C LEU A 170 -9.55 -2.16 1.32
N THR A 171 -9.50 -3.48 1.49
CA THR A 171 -9.80 -4.44 0.44
C THR A 171 -10.98 -5.34 0.80
N LYS A 172 -11.56 -6.01 -0.20
CA LYS A 172 -12.64 -7.00 -0.05
C LYS A 172 -13.93 -6.43 0.56
N LEU A 173 -14.26 -5.18 0.26
CA LEU A 173 -15.50 -4.57 0.74
C LEU A 173 -16.75 -5.18 0.09
N ASP A 174 -16.62 -5.68 -1.15
CA ASP A 174 -17.66 -6.40 -1.89
C ASP A 174 -18.13 -7.68 -1.17
N GLY A 175 -17.29 -8.24 -0.30
CA GLY A 175 -17.61 -9.44 0.47
C GLY A 175 -18.23 -9.17 1.85
N THR A 176 -18.42 -7.92 2.29
CA THR A 176 -18.83 -7.69 3.69
C THR A 176 -19.49 -6.34 4.03
N ALA A 177 -20.53 -6.40 4.86
CA ALA A 177 -21.11 -5.24 5.57
C ALA A 177 -20.22 -4.72 6.74
N LYS A 178 -19.08 -5.37 7.03
CA LYS A 178 -18.18 -4.99 8.14
C LYS A 178 -17.21 -3.85 7.79
N GLY A 179 -17.25 -3.33 6.56
CA GLY A 179 -16.38 -2.23 6.12
C GLY A 179 -16.44 -0.99 7.02
N GLY A 180 -17.61 -0.69 7.60
CA GLY A 180 -17.79 0.45 8.50
C GLY A 180 -16.92 0.41 9.77
N ILE A 181 -16.57 -0.79 10.26
CA ILE A 181 -15.68 -0.93 11.42
C ILE A 181 -14.29 -0.44 11.06
N VAL A 182 -13.74 -0.84 9.91
CA VAL A 182 -12.36 -0.50 9.56
C VAL A 182 -12.20 0.98 9.23
N VAL A 183 -13.23 1.60 8.65
CA VAL A 183 -13.26 3.05 8.44
C VAL A 183 -13.36 3.83 9.76
N THR A 184 -14.11 3.32 10.75
CA THR A 184 -14.14 3.91 12.09
C THR A 184 -12.78 3.80 12.78
N VAL A 185 -12.07 2.69 12.57
CA VAL A 185 -10.73 2.49 13.11
C VAL A 185 -9.74 3.45 12.47
N ALA A 186 -9.78 3.62 11.15
CA ALA A 186 -8.95 4.60 10.46
C ALA A 186 -9.14 6.02 11.04
N ASP A 187 -10.39 6.40 11.31
CA ASP A 187 -10.76 7.67 11.96
C ASP A 187 -10.22 7.79 13.40
N GLU A 188 -10.25 6.70 14.18
CA GLU A 188 -9.71 6.68 15.56
C GLU A 188 -8.18 6.88 15.62
N PHE A 189 -7.46 6.49 14.57
CA PHE A 189 -5.99 6.63 14.49
C PHE A 189 -5.54 7.84 13.65
N ASP A 190 -6.47 8.72 13.25
CA ASP A 190 -6.19 9.87 12.37
C ASP A 190 -5.46 9.45 11.08
N MET A 191 -5.81 8.28 10.54
CA MET A 191 -5.21 7.72 9.32
C MET A 191 -6.19 7.82 8.15
N PRO A 192 -5.89 8.60 7.11
CA PRO A 192 -6.80 8.73 5.98
C PRO A 192 -6.89 7.41 5.21
N VAL A 193 -8.12 6.96 4.95
CA VAL A 193 -8.34 5.91 3.95
C VAL A 193 -8.09 6.53 2.58
N LYS A 194 -7.18 5.93 1.80
CA LYS A 194 -6.81 6.41 0.46
C LYS A 194 -7.56 5.69 -0.65
N PHE A 195 -7.70 4.38 -0.49
CA PHE A 195 -8.34 3.52 -1.49
C PHE A 195 -9.24 2.46 -0.85
N ILE A 196 -10.23 2.05 -1.63
CA ILE A 196 -11.14 0.95 -1.33
C ILE A 196 -11.19 -0.07 -2.48
N GLY A 197 -11.00 -1.34 -2.15
CA GLY A 197 -11.05 -2.48 -3.04
C GLY A 197 -12.43 -3.12 -2.99
N VAL A 198 -13.12 -3.12 -4.13
CA VAL A 198 -14.53 -3.52 -4.27
C VAL A 198 -14.71 -4.69 -5.26
N GLY A 199 -13.65 -5.46 -5.49
CA GLY A 199 -13.63 -6.59 -6.41
C GLY A 199 -12.23 -7.01 -6.86
N GLU A 200 -12.17 -7.96 -7.77
CA GLU A 200 -10.92 -8.59 -8.27
C GLU A 200 -10.43 -8.02 -9.62
N GLY A 201 -11.30 -7.30 -10.34
CA GLY A 201 -10.99 -6.62 -11.59
C GLY A 201 -9.90 -5.56 -11.42
N ILE A 202 -9.23 -5.21 -12.52
CA ILE A 202 -8.10 -4.27 -12.50
C ILE A 202 -8.54 -2.86 -12.07
N ASP A 203 -9.78 -2.49 -12.36
CA ASP A 203 -10.39 -1.21 -12.03
C ASP A 203 -11.14 -1.21 -10.68
N ASP A 204 -11.17 -2.34 -9.98
CA ASP A 204 -11.93 -2.50 -8.73
C ASP A 204 -11.15 -1.98 -7.50
N LEU A 205 -10.25 -1.01 -7.70
CA LEU A 205 -9.63 -0.22 -6.63
C LEU A 205 -9.98 1.25 -6.85
N LYS A 206 -10.85 1.78 -6.00
CA LYS A 206 -11.35 3.15 -6.10
C LYS A 206 -10.68 4.05 -5.07
N GLU A 207 -10.50 5.32 -5.42
CA GLU A 207 -10.17 6.35 -4.43
C GLU A 207 -11.28 6.42 -3.39
N PHE A 208 -10.91 6.65 -2.13
CA PHE A 208 -11.89 6.75 -1.06
C PHE A 208 -12.57 8.12 -1.06
N ASP A 209 -13.89 8.11 -1.20
CA ASP A 209 -14.74 9.28 -0.97
C ASP A 209 -15.58 9.02 0.30
N PRO A 210 -15.40 9.80 1.38
CA PRO A 210 -16.13 9.61 2.63
C PRO A 210 -17.65 9.86 2.46
N MET A 211 -18.05 10.73 1.54
CA MET A 211 -19.47 11.01 1.25
C MET A 211 -20.11 9.87 0.45
N GLU A 212 -19.43 9.34 -0.56
CA GLU A 212 -19.92 8.17 -1.31
C GLU A 212 -20.01 6.94 -0.40
N PHE A 213 -18.97 6.71 0.41
CA PHE A 213 -18.93 5.60 1.36
C PHE A 213 -20.04 5.69 2.41
N ALA A 214 -20.29 6.88 2.96
CA ALA A 214 -21.39 7.11 3.89
C ALA A 214 -22.75 6.75 3.27
N LYS A 215 -23.01 7.21 2.04
CA LYS A 215 -24.26 6.90 1.32
C LYS A 215 -24.43 5.40 1.09
N GLY A 216 -23.35 4.70 0.76
CA GLY A 216 -23.36 3.24 0.56
C GLY A 216 -23.78 2.47 1.81
N ILE A 217 -23.34 2.90 3.00
CA ILE A 217 -23.69 2.25 4.28
C ILE A 217 -25.17 2.46 4.67
N PHE A 218 -25.76 3.62 4.35
CA PHE A 218 -27.13 3.95 4.79
C PHE A 218 -28.23 3.47 3.83
N ASN A 219 -27.86 2.96 2.65
CA ASN A 219 -28.79 2.44 1.64
C ASN A 219 -28.91 0.90 1.64
N GLU A 220 -28.29 0.23 2.61
CA GLU A 220 -28.56 -1.18 3.00
C GLU A 220 -29.37 -1.24 4.29
#